data_AF-A0A9W7B9T7-F1
#
_entry.id   AF-A0A9W7B9T7-F1
#
_cell.length_a   1.000
_cell.length_b   1.000
_cell.length_c   1.000
_cell.angle_alpha   90.00
_cell.angle_beta   90.00
_cell.angle_gamma   90.00
#
_symmetry.space_group_name_H-M   'P 1'
#
loop_
_entity.id
_entity.type
_entity.pdbx_description
1 polymer ?
#
loop_
_entity_poly.entity_id
_entity_poly.type
_entity_poly.pdbx_seq_one_letter_code
_entity_poly.pdbx_strand_id
1 'polypeptide(L)'
;MISYDWDTSPANRIYNPSQYGYIQDKALSRALCFLSMMSLSFAHVMLRTFSCALLALTNPQWLIYYLVADVGLFFLYKIVRRDFFYLVNLNGIVRLAIAILERFTIKLLVDFTMLIHLRGPCEMGGFWFLVTLLLSMAGSVGSVYLYSTHYEGDIKLDAETLQKVLGVLGTVWMSSAIAFVSVMDRKYLHTFYSLDTTSDYKRKSFLSAGEDQDYLKSKILKDQPDVYRTWGDELIKPWTLKNWDRWEEEKPEWFSDKWIEHVPNEYIPYDWRVKYNKTKGRVEDPMMRRRSSLAQVKMLMGGEEEK
;
A
#
# COMPACT_ATOMS: atom_id res chain seq x y z
N MET A 1 -3.73 -7.83 17.26
CA MET A 1 -3.66 -6.46 16.71
C MET A 1 -2.78 -6.59 15.47
N ILE A 2 -3.36 -6.71 14.27
CA ILE A 2 -2.68 -7.31 13.09
C ILE A 2 -1.28 -6.74 12.84
N SER A 3 -1.10 -5.41 12.95
CA SER A 3 0.19 -4.75 12.80
C SER A 3 1.29 -5.29 13.73
N TYR A 4 0.96 -5.59 14.99
CA TYR A 4 1.90 -6.12 15.97
C TYR A 4 2.32 -7.55 15.61
N ASP A 5 1.34 -8.40 15.28
CA ASP A 5 1.55 -9.81 14.97
C ASP A 5 2.40 -9.95 13.70
N TRP A 6 2.13 -9.12 12.70
CA TRP A 6 2.90 -9.10 11.47
C TRP A 6 4.31 -8.55 11.65
N ASP A 7 4.49 -7.49 12.43
CA ASP A 7 5.82 -6.89 12.63
C ASP A 7 6.73 -7.79 13.47
N THR A 8 6.19 -8.51 14.45
CA THR A 8 6.98 -9.41 15.32
C THR A 8 7.23 -10.80 14.73
N SER A 9 6.59 -11.13 13.60
CA SER A 9 6.79 -12.41 12.90
C SER A 9 8.18 -12.48 12.24
N PRO A 10 9.00 -13.49 12.56
CA PRO A 10 10.31 -13.68 11.92
C PRO A 10 10.19 -13.83 10.40
N ALA A 11 9.18 -14.57 9.93
CA ALA A 11 8.96 -14.79 8.50
C ALA A 11 8.70 -13.48 7.74
N ASN A 12 7.92 -12.57 8.34
CA ASN A 12 7.62 -11.27 7.73
C ASN A 12 8.83 -10.34 7.73
N ARG A 13 9.63 -10.34 8.81
CA ARG A 13 10.89 -9.57 8.88
C ARG A 13 11.91 -10.02 7.85
N ILE A 14 11.99 -11.32 7.58
CA ILE A 14 12.85 -11.86 6.51
C ILE A 14 12.31 -11.48 5.13
N TYR A 15 11.00 -11.63 4.93
CA TYR A 15 10.36 -11.38 3.65
C TYR A 15 10.37 -9.90 3.25
N ASN A 16 10.20 -9.01 4.23
CA ASN A 16 10.08 -7.58 4.01
C ASN A 16 10.78 -6.78 5.13
N PRO A 17 12.13 -6.82 5.16
CA PRO A 17 12.94 -6.23 6.22
C PRO A 17 12.96 -4.70 6.20
N SER A 18 12.47 -4.06 5.13
CA SER A 18 12.36 -2.61 5.07
C SER A 18 11.08 -2.09 5.75
N GLN A 19 10.04 -2.92 5.83
CA GLN A 19 8.75 -2.55 6.40
C GLN A 19 8.56 -3.09 7.83
N TYR A 20 9.04 -4.30 8.11
CA TYR A 20 8.87 -4.98 9.38
C TYR A 20 10.16 -5.03 10.20
N GLY A 21 10.01 -4.84 11.51
CA GLY A 21 11.09 -4.73 12.48
C GLY A 21 11.02 -3.44 13.31
N TYR A 22 9.96 -2.65 13.19
CA TYR A 22 9.85 -1.40 13.96
C TYR A 22 9.53 -1.64 15.43
N ILE A 23 9.04 -2.83 15.79
CA ILE A 23 8.88 -3.25 17.19
C ILE A 23 10.19 -3.91 17.66
N GLN A 24 10.87 -3.26 18.60
CA GLN A 24 12.10 -3.80 19.18
C GLN A 24 11.86 -5.14 19.91
N ASP A 25 12.89 -5.98 20.03
CA ASP A 25 12.74 -7.32 20.62
C ASP A 25 12.67 -7.33 22.17
N LYS A 26 13.13 -6.25 22.81
CA LYS A 26 13.11 -6.12 24.29
C LYS A 26 11.67 -6.20 24.82
N ALA A 27 11.43 -7.05 25.83
CA ALA A 27 10.09 -7.30 26.36
C ALA A 27 9.33 -6.04 26.76
N LEU A 28 9.98 -5.10 27.48
CA LEU A 28 9.37 -3.83 27.87
C LEU A 28 9.02 -2.97 26.65
N SER A 29 9.92 -2.83 25.68
CA SER A 29 9.67 -2.07 24.45
C SER A 29 8.53 -2.67 23.64
N ARG A 30 8.44 -4.01 23.55
CA ARG A 30 7.31 -4.70 22.90
C ARG A 30 5.98 -4.38 23.57
N ALA A 31 5.93 -4.47 24.90
CA ALA A 31 4.73 -4.19 25.67
C ALA A 31 4.30 -2.73 25.54
N LEU A 32 5.23 -1.78 25.68
CA LEU A 32 4.96 -0.35 25.52
C LEU A 32 4.53 0.00 24.09
N CYS A 33 5.14 -0.62 23.07
CA CYS A 33 4.74 -0.43 21.69
C CYS A 33 3.32 -0.95 21.44
N PHE A 34 2.99 -2.14 21.95
CA PHE A 34 1.63 -2.69 21.85
C PHE A 34 0.60 -1.77 22.54
N LEU A 35 0.85 -1.37 23.79
CA LEU A 35 -0.06 -0.51 24.55
C LEU A 35 -0.25 0.86 23.89
N SER A 36 0.84 1.47 23.40
CA SER A 36 0.76 2.75 22.69
C SER A 36 -0.01 2.63 21.37
N MET A 37 0.20 1.58 20.58
CA MET A 37 -0.57 1.33 19.35
C MET A 37 -2.06 1.11 19.64
N MET A 38 -2.39 0.33 20.68
CA MET A 38 -3.77 0.07 21.11
C MET A 38 -4.47 1.36 21.57
N SER A 39 -3.82 2.13 22.46
CA SER A 39 -4.34 3.40 22.97
C SER A 39 -4.51 4.43 21.85
N LEU A 40 -3.55 4.49 20.92
CA LEU A 40 -3.59 5.40 19.78
C LEU A 40 -4.75 5.04 18.82
N SER A 41 -4.94 3.75 18.53
CA SER A 41 -6.05 3.26 17.69
C SER A 41 -7.41 3.53 18.35
N PHE A 42 -7.52 3.29 19.67
CA PHE A 42 -8.70 3.62 20.45
C PHE A 42 -9.04 5.11 20.40
N ALA A 43 -8.07 5.98 20.67
CA ALA A 43 -8.30 7.43 20.62
C ALA A 43 -8.69 7.88 19.19
N HIS A 44 -8.07 7.29 18.16
CA HIS A 44 -8.36 7.63 16.77
C HIS A 44 -9.79 7.25 16.36
N VAL A 45 -10.24 6.02 16.67
CA VAL A 45 -11.61 5.59 16.35
C VAL A 45 -12.64 6.44 17.09
N MET A 46 -12.37 6.79 18.36
CA MET A 46 -13.25 7.65 19.15
C MET A 46 -13.33 9.06 18.55
N LEU A 47 -12.20 9.66 18.17
CA LEU A 47 -12.19 10.97 17.50
C LEU A 47 -12.98 10.95 16.19
N ARG A 48 -12.76 9.95 15.33
CA ARG A 48 -13.43 9.84 14.03
C ARG A 48 -14.92 9.57 14.15
N THR A 49 -15.34 8.67 15.04
CA THR A 49 -16.76 8.39 15.29
C THR A 49 -17.47 9.59 15.93
N PHE A 50 -16.83 10.26 16.90
CA PHE A 50 -17.32 11.51 17.48
C PHE A 50 -17.54 12.58 16.40
N SER A 51 -16.57 12.76 15.51
CA SER A 51 -16.67 13.73 14.40
C SER A 51 -17.83 13.41 13.47
N CYS A 52 -17.98 12.14 13.09
CA CYS A 52 -19.05 11.70 12.22
C CYS A 52 -20.42 11.90 12.88
N ALA A 53 -20.54 11.61 14.18
CA ALA A 53 -21.76 11.82 14.93
C ALA A 53 -22.16 13.30 15.00
N LEU A 54 -21.21 14.20 15.29
CA LEU A 54 -21.47 15.64 15.32
C LEU A 54 -21.92 16.18 13.95
N LEU A 55 -21.25 15.77 12.86
CA LEU A 55 -21.66 16.15 11.51
C LEU A 55 -23.05 15.58 11.16
N ALA A 56 -23.33 14.32 11.50
CA ALA A 56 -24.64 13.70 11.27
C ALA A 56 -25.77 14.46 11.98
N LEU A 57 -25.55 14.87 13.24
CA LEU A 57 -26.52 15.64 14.02
C LEU A 57 -26.70 17.06 13.49
N THR A 58 -25.62 17.71 13.03
CA THR A 58 -25.66 19.08 12.52
C THR A 58 -26.32 19.15 11.15
N ASN A 59 -25.79 18.38 10.20
CA ASN A 59 -26.31 18.30 8.84
C ASN A 59 -25.80 17.01 8.17
N PRO A 60 -26.67 16.01 7.90
CA PRO A 60 -26.26 14.76 7.25
C PRO A 60 -25.57 14.95 5.90
N GLN A 61 -25.87 16.01 5.14
CA GLN A 61 -25.19 16.29 3.88
C GLN A 61 -23.72 16.68 4.08
N TRP A 62 -23.40 17.41 5.16
CA TRP A 62 -22.01 17.77 5.48
C TRP A 62 -21.17 16.55 5.84
N LEU A 63 -21.76 15.56 6.52
CA LEU A 63 -21.11 14.27 6.75
C LEU A 63 -20.77 13.59 5.42
N ILE A 64 -21.72 13.54 4.47
CA ILE A 64 -21.49 12.94 3.16
C ILE A 64 -20.36 13.67 2.42
N TYR A 65 -20.38 15.01 2.38
CA TYR A 65 -19.32 15.78 1.74
C TYR A 65 -17.96 15.55 2.39
N TYR A 66 -17.90 15.47 3.72
CA TYR A 66 -16.68 15.17 4.46
C TYR A 66 -16.10 13.80 4.08
N LEU A 67 -16.92 12.74 4.11
CA LEU A 67 -16.48 11.38 3.78
C LEU A 67 -16.10 11.23 2.31
N VAL A 68 -16.90 11.79 1.40
CA VAL A 68 -16.63 11.75 -0.04
C VAL A 68 -15.38 12.54 -0.41
N ALA A 69 -15.17 13.72 0.19
CA ALA A 69 -13.96 14.50 -0.03
C ALA A 69 -12.72 13.77 0.49
N ASP A 70 -12.79 13.15 1.67
CA ASP A 70 -11.66 12.43 2.28
C ASP A 70 -11.23 11.21 1.43
N VAL A 71 -12.19 10.40 0.99
CA VAL A 71 -11.93 9.28 0.06
C VAL A 71 -11.49 9.78 -1.32
N GLY A 72 -12.14 10.82 -1.85
CA GLY A 72 -11.86 11.39 -3.16
C GLY A 72 -10.44 11.96 -3.25
N LEU A 73 -9.97 12.65 -2.21
CA LEU A 73 -8.59 13.15 -2.12
C LEU A 73 -7.57 12.00 -2.13
N PHE A 74 -7.85 10.91 -1.42
CA PHE A 74 -6.98 9.72 -1.45
C PHE A 74 -6.93 9.07 -2.83
N PHE A 75 -8.07 8.95 -3.50
CA PHE A 75 -8.14 8.39 -4.84
C PHE A 75 -7.37 9.27 -5.83
N LEU A 76 -7.60 10.58 -5.77
CA LEU A 76 -6.88 11.55 -6.59
C LEU A 76 -5.37 11.45 -6.37
N TYR A 77 -4.92 11.37 -5.11
CA TYR A 77 -3.52 11.16 -4.77
C TYR A 77 -2.94 9.91 -5.44
N LYS A 78 -3.62 8.76 -5.34
CA LYS A 78 -3.16 7.52 -5.99
C LYS A 78 -3.19 7.59 -7.52
N ILE A 79 -4.18 8.28 -8.11
CA ILE A 79 -4.30 8.45 -9.58
C ILE A 79 -3.19 9.33 -10.13
N VAL A 80 -2.96 10.52 -9.54
CA VAL A 80 -1.91 11.47 -9.97
C VAL A 80 -0.54 10.80 -9.95
N ARG A 81 -0.30 9.93 -8.98
CA ARG A 81 0.95 9.18 -8.84
C ARG A 81 1.06 7.92 -9.69
N ARG A 82 0.05 7.62 -10.52
CA ARG A 82 -0.05 6.40 -11.34
C ARG A 82 0.06 5.12 -10.50
N ASP A 83 -0.45 5.16 -9.27
CA ASP A 83 -0.39 4.09 -8.25
C ASP A 83 -1.80 3.63 -7.83
N PHE A 84 -2.81 3.88 -8.67
CA PHE A 84 -4.21 3.61 -8.33
C PHE A 84 -4.55 2.12 -8.35
N PHE A 85 -4.15 1.41 -9.41
CA PHE A 85 -4.44 0.00 -9.55
C PHE A 85 -3.72 -0.85 -8.49
N TYR A 86 -4.42 -1.86 -7.98
CA TYR A 86 -3.87 -2.76 -6.97
C TYR A 86 -2.91 -3.79 -7.60
N LEU A 87 -2.16 -4.49 -6.75
CA LEU A 87 -1.08 -5.40 -7.15
C LEU A 87 -1.55 -6.63 -7.95
N VAL A 88 -2.78 -7.08 -7.73
CA VAL A 88 -3.28 -8.34 -8.28
C VAL A 88 -3.36 -8.24 -9.81
N ASN A 89 -2.80 -9.24 -10.49
CA ASN A 89 -2.80 -9.29 -11.95
C ASN A 89 -4.22 -9.56 -12.49
N LEU A 90 -4.88 -8.50 -12.96
CA LEU A 90 -6.27 -8.51 -13.42
C LEU A 90 -6.40 -7.71 -14.71
N ASN A 91 -7.35 -8.11 -15.56
CA ASN A 91 -7.56 -7.50 -16.87
C ASN A 91 -8.92 -6.81 -17.01
N GLY A 92 -8.97 -5.85 -17.93
CA GLY A 92 -10.20 -5.14 -18.31
C GLY A 92 -10.86 -4.37 -17.16
N ILE A 93 -12.19 -4.34 -17.17
CA ILE A 93 -12.99 -3.59 -16.19
C ILE A 93 -12.90 -4.15 -14.77
N VAL A 94 -12.64 -5.45 -14.61
CA VAL A 94 -12.49 -6.11 -13.31
C VAL A 94 -11.32 -5.51 -12.53
N ARG A 95 -10.21 -5.20 -13.22
CA ARG A 95 -9.05 -4.53 -12.64
C ARG A 95 -9.42 -3.19 -11.99
N LEU A 96 -10.25 -2.39 -12.66
CA LEU A 96 -10.71 -1.09 -12.14
C LEU A 96 -11.65 -1.28 -10.95
N ALA A 97 -12.62 -2.20 -11.04
CA ALA A 97 -13.56 -2.48 -9.97
C ALA A 97 -12.86 -2.95 -8.68
N ILE A 98 -11.91 -3.89 -8.80
CA ILE A 98 -11.12 -4.37 -7.66
C ILE A 98 -10.23 -3.26 -7.11
N ALA A 99 -9.60 -2.44 -7.96
CA ALA A 99 -8.81 -1.30 -7.47
C ALA A 99 -9.67 -0.32 -6.64
N ILE A 100 -10.87 0.04 -7.10
CA ILE A 100 -11.77 0.92 -6.35
C ILE A 100 -12.16 0.27 -5.01
N LEU A 101 -12.55 -1.00 -5.02
CA LEU A 101 -12.97 -1.73 -3.82
C LEU A 101 -11.84 -1.83 -2.78
N GLU A 102 -10.65 -2.25 -3.20
CA GLU A 102 -9.48 -2.38 -2.33
C GLU A 102 -9.05 -1.02 -1.77
N ARG A 103 -8.92 0.01 -2.62
CA ARG A 103 -8.53 1.36 -2.17
C ARG A 103 -9.57 1.95 -1.21
N PHE A 104 -10.86 1.76 -1.48
CA PHE A 104 -11.92 2.18 -0.56
C PHE A 104 -11.82 1.44 0.78
N THR A 105 -11.64 0.12 0.75
CA THR A 105 -11.53 -0.71 1.96
C THR A 105 -10.33 -0.32 2.81
N ILE A 106 -9.16 -0.16 2.19
CA ILE A 106 -7.92 0.31 2.87
C ILE A 106 -8.15 1.68 3.49
N LYS A 107 -8.77 2.61 2.75
CA LYS A 107 -9.05 3.96 3.25
C LYS A 107 -9.96 3.91 4.47
N LEU A 108 -11.07 3.17 4.38
CA LEU A 108 -12.02 3.00 5.48
C LEU A 108 -11.35 2.38 6.72
N LEU A 109 -10.54 1.34 6.54
CA LEU A 109 -9.82 0.69 7.64
C LEU A 109 -8.86 1.67 8.33
N VAL A 110 -8.05 2.40 7.56
CA VAL A 110 -7.11 3.36 8.16
C VAL A 110 -7.85 4.51 8.84
N ASP A 111 -8.91 5.04 8.24
CA ASP A 111 -9.67 6.16 8.83
C ASP A 111 -10.24 5.81 10.20
N PHE A 112 -10.84 4.63 10.33
CA PHE A 112 -11.51 4.28 11.58
C PHE A 112 -10.59 3.60 12.57
N THR A 113 -9.67 2.72 12.13
CA THR A 113 -8.87 1.92 13.06
C THR A 113 -7.41 2.35 13.14
N MET A 114 -6.96 3.25 12.27
CA MET A 114 -5.57 3.67 12.18
C MET A 114 -4.60 2.48 12.06
N LEU A 115 -4.95 1.50 11.20
CA LEU A 115 -4.19 0.26 11.09
C LEU A 115 -2.78 0.50 10.51
N ILE A 116 -1.79 0.63 11.39
CA ILE A 116 -0.38 0.96 11.07
C ILE A 116 0.25 0.04 10.00
N HIS A 117 -0.21 -1.21 9.90
CA HIS A 117 0.21 -2.15 8.86
C HIS A 117 -0.01 -1.60 7.44
N LEU A 118 -1.12 -0.89 7.21
CA LEU A 118 -1.52 -0.37 5.89
C LEU A 118 -0.73 0.89 5.45
N ARG A 119 0.27 1.33 6.22
CA ARG A 119 1.18 2.43 5.81
C ARG A 119 2.14 2.03 4.68
N GLY A 120 2.22 0.74 4.34
CA GLY A 120 3.11 0.25 3.28
C GLY A 120 2.78 0.89 1.91
N PRO A 121 3.78 1.11 1.03
CA PRO A 121 3.58 1.73 -0.29
C PRO A 121 2.51 1.05 -1.16
N CYS A 122 2.44 -0.28 -1.10
CA CYS A 122 1.46 -1.08 -1.84
C CYS A 122 0.00 -0.80 -1.41
N GLU A 123 -0.18 -0.39 -0.16
CA GLU A 123 -1.47 -0.11 0.46
C GLU A 123 -1.78 1.39 0.40
N MET A 124 -1.82 2.10 1.54
CA MET A 124 -2.04 3.54 1.56
C MET A 124 -0.78 4.34 1.19
N GLY A 125 0.39 3.84 1.56
CA GLY A 125 1.67 4.56 1.51
C GLY A 125 1.89 5.48 2.71
N GLY A 126 3.14 5.60 3.13
CA GLY A 126 3.51 6.25 4.39
C GLY A 126 3.05 7.69 4.46
N PHE A 127 3.46 8.50 3.48
CA PHE A 127 3.10 9.93 3.47
C PHE A 127 1.58 10.17 3.57
N TRP A 128 0.78 9.44 2.77
CA TRP A 128 -0.67 9.61 2.82
C TRP A 128 -1.29 9.07 4.10
N PHE A 129 -0.71 8.02 4.70
CA PHE A 129 -1.08 7.55 6.02
C PHE A 129 -0.96 8.69 7.04
N LEU A 130 0.17 9.41 7.09
CA LEU A 130 0.32 10.58 7.98
C LEU A 130 -0.65 11.72 7.66
N VAL A 131 -0.85 12.05 6.39
CA VAL A 131 -1.83 13.06 5.97
C VAL A 131 -3.22 12.69 6.47
N THR A 132 -3.61 11.42 6.34
CA THR A 132 -4.90 10.91 6.82
C THR A 132 -5.05 11.12 8.33
N LEU A 133 -4.00 10.87 9.12
CA LEU A 133 -4.03 11.11 10.57
C LEU A 133 -4.29 12.59 10.90
N LEU A 134 -3.62 13.49 10.18
CA LEU A 134 -3.77 14.93 10.37
C LEU A 134 -5.15 15.42 9.93
N LEU A 135 -5.67 14.91 8.81
CA LEU A 135 -7.03 15.20 8.35
C LEU A 135 -8.08 14.68 9.33
N SER A 136 -7.86 13.54 9.99
CA SER A 136 -8.73 13.05 11.06
C SER A 136 -8.81 14.04 12.21
N MET A 137 -7.65 14.54 12.67
CA MET A 137 -7.60 15.49 13.79
C MET A 137 -8.24 16.83 13.41
N ALA A 138 -7.91 17.36 12.24
CA ALA A 138 -8.49 18.60 11.72
C ALA A 138 -10.00 18.48 11.53
N GLY A 139 -10.48 17.36 10.98
CA GLY A 139 -11.89 17.05 10.84
C GLY A 139 -12.62 16.97 12.18
N SER A 140 -11.95 16.48 13.23
CA SER A 140 -12.52 16.43 14.58
C SER A 140 -12.73 17.83 15.15
N VAL A 141 -11.72 18.70 15.06
CA VAL A 141 -11.84 20.11 15.45
C VAL A 141 -12.93 20.81 14.63
N GLY A 142 -12.94 20.61 13.32
CA GLY A 142 -13.92 21.20 12.41
C GLY A 142 -15.35 20.78 12.72
N SER A 143 -15.58 19.50 13.04
CA SER A 143 -16.91 18.99 13.39
C SER A 143 -17.47 19.61 14.67
N VAL A 144 -16.64 19.80 15.69
CA VAL A 144 -17.02 20.47 16.95
C VAL A 144 -17.39 21.93 16.69
N TYR A 145 -16.59 22.63 15.89
CA TYR A 145 -16.88 24.01 15.51
C TYR A 145 -18.22 24.10 14.76
N LEU A 146 -18.40 23.28 13.72
CA LEU A 146 -19.61 23.28 12.91
C LEU A 146 -20.86 22.96 13.73
N TYR A 147 -20.81 21.96 14.61
CA TYR A 147 -21.90 21.63 15.52
C TYR A 147 -22.22 22.78 16.46
N SER A 148 -21.21 23.36 17.11
CA SER A 148 -21.42 24.45 18.09
C SER A 148 -22.11 25.65 17.45
N THR A 149 -21.73 25.98 16.21
CA THR A 149 -22.26 27.13 15.47
C THR A 149 -23.62 26.87 14.82
N HIS A 150 -23.87 25.69 14.25
CA HIS A 150 -25.01 25.46 13.36
C HIS A 150 -26.06 24.47 13.88
N TYR A 151 -25.79 23.75 14.97
CA TYR A 151 -26.79 22.85 15.55
C TYR A 151 -27.81 23.64 16.38
N GLU A 152 -29.10 23.48 16.05
CA GLU A 152 -30.24 24.16 16.66
C GLU A 152 -31.25 23.19 17.32
N GLY A 153 -30.87 21.93 17.53
CA GLY A 153 -31.77 20.94 18.15
C GLY A 153 -32.00 21.15 19.65
N ASP A 154 -33.13 20.64 20.14
CA ASP A 154 -33.61 20.85 21.53
C ASP A 154 -32.61 20.40 22.61
N ILE A 155 -31.87 19.31 22.34
CA ILE A 155 -30.81 18.80 23.22
C ILE A 155 -29.46 19.17 22.60
N LYS A 156 -29.03 20.41 22.82
CA LYS A 156 -27.72 20.91 22.39
C LYS A 156 -26.67 20.64 23.45
N LEU A 157 -25.61 19.96 23.05
CA LEU A 157 -24.44 19.77 23.91
C LEU A 157 -23.71 21.11 24.04
N ASP A 158 -23.31 21.42 25.27
CA ASP A 158 -22.53 22.61 25.57
C ASP A 158 -21.14 22.56 24.89
N ALA A 159 -20.71 23.70 24.35
CA ALA A 159 -19.48 23.79 23.57
C ALA A 159 -18.24 23.53 24.44
N GLU A 160 -18.25 23.94 25.72
CA GLU A 160 -17.16 23.65 26.66
C GLU A 160 -17.03 22.15 26.89
N THR A 161 -18.16 21.45 27.01
CA THR A 161 -18.20 19.98 27.14
C THR A 161 -17.61 19.29 25.91
N LEU A 162 -18.00 19.69 24.70
CA LEU A 162 -17.45 19.13 23.46
C LEU A 162 -15.95 19.37 23.32
N GLN A 163 -15.48 20.57 23.65
CA GLN A 163 -14.06 20.90 23.63
C GLN A 163 -13.26 20.10 24.67
N LYS A 164 -13.82 19.85 25.86
CA LYS A 164 -13.20 18.98 26.87
C LYS A 164 -13.05 17.55 26.36
N VAL A 165 -14.10 16.98 25.77
CA VAL A 165 -14.05 15.63 25.18
C VAL A 165 -12.98 15.56 24.09
N LEU A 166 -12.98 16.52 23.16
CA LEU A 166 -11.97 16.61 22.10
C LEU A 166 -10.55 16.76 22.69
N GLY A 167 -10.36 17.60 23.70
CA GLY A 167 -9.08 17.83 24.35
C GLY A 167 -8.55 16.58 25.05
N VAL A 168 -9.42 15.83 25.76
CA VAL A 168 -9.04 14.57 26.41
C VAL A 168 -8.66 13.52 25.35
N LEU A 169 -9.51 13.28 24.36
CA LEU A 169 -9.23 12.31 23.30
C LEU A 169 -7.98 12.69 22.49
N GLY A 170 -7.81 13.97 22.15
CA GLY A 170 -6.64 14.50 21.48
C GLY A 170 -5.37 14.36 22.31
N THR A 171 -5.44 14.55 23.63
CA THR A 171 -4.30 14.35 24.53
C THR A 171 -3.90 12.88 24.62
N VAL A 172 -4.87 11.97 24.73
CA VAL A 172 -4.60 10.52 24.71
C VAL A 172 -4.00 10.12 23.37
N TRP A 173 -4.52 10.65 22.26
CA TRP A 173 -3.97 10.42 20.92
C TRP A 173 -2.52 10.92 20.81
N MET A 174 -2.24 12.18 21.17
CA MET A 174 -0.90 12.76 21.09
C MET A 174 0.11 12.05 21.98
N SER A 175 -0.23 11.79 23.24
CA SER A 175 0.65 11.08 24.18
C SER A 175 0.94 9.66 23.70
N SER A 176 -0.05 8.95 23.17
CA SER A 176 0.13 7.60 22.61
C SER A 176 0.99 7.62 21.34
N ALA A 177 0.84 8.62 20.47
CA ALA A 177 1.67 8.79 19.28
C ALA A 177 3.14 9.08 19.66
N ILE A 178 3.37 9.96 20.62
CA ILE A 178 4.71 10.27 21.13
C ILE A 178 5.34 9.03 21.77
N ALA A 179 4.59 8.30 22.58
CA ALA A 179 5.06 7.05 23.20
C ALA A 179 5.40 6.00 22.14
N PHE A 180 4.54 5.81 21.13
CA PHE A 180 4.80 4.88 20.02
C PHE A 180 6.08 5.22 19.28
N VAL A 181 6.26 6.49 18.87
CA VAL A 181 7.44 6.97 18.14
C VAL A 181 8.71 6.88 19.00
N SER A 182 8.59 7.08 20.31
CA SER A 182 9.72 7.01 21.25
C SER A 182 10.18 5.57 21.50
N VAL A 183 9.28 4.59 21.38
CA VAL A 183 9.57 3.17 21.63
C VAL A 183 9.90 2.39 20.36
N MET A 184 9.39 2.78 19.19
CA MET A 184 9.69 2.08 17.94
C MET A 184 11.17 2.22 17.53
N ASP A 185 11.66 1.28 16.73
CA ASP A 185 12.97 1.39 16.10
C ASP A 185 12.95 2.52 15.05
N ARG A 186 13.78 3.53 15.29
CA ARG A 186 13.90 4.74 14.47
C ARG A 186 14.31 4.45 13.03
N LYS A 187 14.97 3.30 12.75
CA LYS A 187 15.31 2.86 11.40
C LYS A 187 14.08 2.79 10.48
N TYR A 188 12.90 2.50 11.04
CA TYR A 188 11.66 2.33 10.29
C TYR A 188 10.78 3.58 10.24
N LEU A 189 11.19 4.71 10.85
CA LEU A 189 10.41 5.95 10.79
C LEU A 189 10.17 6.42 9.35
N HIS A 190 11.13 6.18 8.46
CA HIS A 190 10.99 6.49 7.03
C HIS A 190 9.78 5.82 6.38
N THR A 191 9.30 4.69 6.88
CA THR A 191 8.10 4.01 6.37
C THR A 191 6.82 4.83 6.58
N PHE A 192 6.83 5.81 7.50
CA PHE A 192 5.68 6.68 7.77
C PHE A 192 5.66 7.93 6.91
N TYR A 193 6.79 8.39 6.37
CA TYR A 193 6.83 9.58 5.50
C TYR A 193 7.35 9.29 4.09
N SER A 194 7.59 8.02 3.76
CA SER A 194 8.02 7.61 2.43
C SER A 194 7.00 8.03 1.39
N LEU A 195 7.52 8.60 0.31
CA LEU A 195 6.82 8.89 -0.92
C LEU A 195 7.00 7.77 -1.94
N ASP A 196 7.49 6.59 -1.59
CA ASP A 196 7.61 5.50 -2.56
C ASP A 196 6.23 5.09 -3.13
N THR A 197 6.15 4.92 -4.45
CA THR A 197 5.02 4.22 -5.07
C THR A 197 5.15 2.70 -4.87
N THR A 198 4.11 1.95 -5.22
CA THR A 198 4.20 0.48 -5.28
C THR A 198 5.34 0.03 -6.19
N SER A 199 5.50 0.69 -7.35
CA SER A 199 6.58 0.39 -8.30
C SER A 199 7.98 0.62 -7.71
N ASP A 200 8.18 1.78 -7.07
CA ASP A 200 9.47 2.13 -6.46
C ASP A 200 9.83 1.14 -5.34
N TYR A 201 8.85 0.82 -4.49
CA TYR A 201 9.02 -0.11 -3.40
C TYR A 201 9.38 -1.51 -3.91
N LYS A 202 8.67 -2.02 -4.92
CA LYS A 202 8.95 -3.33 -5.53
C LYS A 202 10.31 -3.37 -6.22
N ARG A 203 10.72 -2.28 -6.87
CA ARG A 203 12.08 -2.15 -7.45
C ARG A 203 13.15 -2.24 -6.37
N LYS A 204 13.00 -1.52 -5.26
CA LYS A 204 13.93 -1.57 -4.11
C LYS A 204 14.00 -2.99 -3.53
N SER A 205 12.85 -3.64 -3.33
CA SER A 205 12.80 -5.03 -2.85
C SER A 205 13.53 -5.99 -3.77
N PHE A 206 13.32 -5.88 -5.10
CA PHE A 206 13.98 -6.71 -6.10
C PHE A 206 15.51 -6.56 -6.06
N LEU A 207 16.00 -5.33 -5.97
CA LEU A 207 17.43 -5.02 -5.90
C LEU A 207 18.08 -5.42 -4.58
N SER A 208 17.33 -5.38 -3.48
CA SER A 208 17.84 -5.75 -2.15
C SER A 208 17.92 -7.26 -1.90
N ALA A 209 17.22 -8.06 -2.71
CA ALA A 209 17.21 -9.51 -2.56
C ALA A 209 18.55 -10.12 -3.05
N GLY A 210 19.09 -11.05 -2.26
CA GLY A 210 20.35 -11.74 -2.56
C GLY A 210 20.31 -12.56 -3.85
N GLU A 211 21.46 -13.06 -4.30
CA GLU A 211 21.55 -13.92 -5.50
C GLU A 211 20.93 -15.31 -5.27
N ASP A 212 20.91 -15.79 -4.03
CA ASP A 212 20.31 -17.04 -3.58
C ASP A 212 18.78 -16.92 -3.34
N GLN A 213 18.24 -15.70 -3.37
CA GLN A 213 16.85 -15.41 -3.05
C GLN A 213 15.94 -15.27 -4.29
N ASP A 214 16.16 -16.12 -5.30
CA ASP A 214 15.38 -16.11 -6.54
C ASP A 214 13.87 -16.23 -6.30
N TYR A 215 13.45 -17.00 -5.28
CA TYR A 215 12.05 -17.11 -4.87
C TYR A 215 11.43 -15.74 -4.50
N LEU A 216 12.18 -14.86 -3.83
CA LEU A 216 11.68 -13.54 -3.45
C LEU A 216 11.54 -12.64 -4.68
N LYS A 217 12.53 -12.69 -5.57
CA LYS A 217 12.53 -11.96 -6.84
C LYS A 217 11.39 -12.43 -7.74
N SER A 218 11.14 -13.73 -7.83
CA SER A 218 10.15 -14.32 -8.73
C SER A 218 8.71 -13.91 -8.43
N LYS A 219 8.40 -13.48 -7.20
CA LYS A 219 7.06 -13.01 -6.83
C LYS A 219 6.61 -11.76 -7.59
N ILE A 220 7.54 -10.90 -8.01
CA ILE A 220 7.19 -9.68 -8.78
C ILE A 220 6.44 -10.02 -10.07
N LEU A 221 6.72 -11.18 -10.66
CA LEU A 221 6.11 -11.62 -11.91
C LEU A 221 4.65 -12.07 -11.74
N LYS A 222 4.20 -12.30 -10.51
CA LYS A 222 2.78 -12.54 -10.21
C LYS A 222 1.97 -11.23 -10.05
N ASP A 223 2.65 -10.11 -9.82
CA ASP A 223 2.01 -8.80 -9.70
C ASP A 223 1.61 -8.27 -11.09
N GLN A 224 0.74 -7.26 -11.12
CA GLN A 224 0.32 -6.57 -12.34
C GLN A 224 1.54 -6.01 -13.12
N PRO A 225 1.65 -6.23 -14.45
CA PRO A 225 2.79 -5.77 -15.24
C PRO A 225 3.09 -4.27 -15.17
N ASP A 226 2.08 -3.43 -14.92
CA ASP A 226 2.25 -1.98 -14.75
C ASP A 226 3.17 -1.61 -13.58
N VAL A 227 3.27 -2.47 -12.56
CA VAL A 227 4.11 -2.27 -11.37
C VAL A 227 5.60 -2.26 -11.73
N TYR A 228 6.03 -3.10 -12.67
CA TYR A 228 7.44 -3.16 -13.09
C TYR A 228 7.64 -2.66 -14.52
N ARG A 229 6.64 -2.00 -15.13
CA ARG A 229 6.68 -1.57 -16.54
C ARG A 229 7.86 -0.68 -16.89
N THR A 230 8.30 0.18 -15.97
CA THR A 230 9.35 1.18 -16.24
C THR A 230 10.77 0.63 -16.08
N TRP A 231 10.96 -0.47 -15.35
CA TRP A 231 12.29 -1.01 -14.99
C TRP A 231 12.43 -2.52 -15.23
N GLY A 232 11.37 -3.20 -15.63
CA GLY A 232 11.35 -4.66 -15.82
C GLY A 232 12.27 -5.13 -16.94
N ASP A 233 12.42 -4.37 -18.03
CA ASP A 233 13.31 -4.75 -19.13
C ASP A 233 14.79 -4.59 -18.76
N GLU A 234 15.09 -3.67 -17.86
CA GLU A 234 16.45 -3.40 -17.38
C GLU A 234 16.86 -4.42 -16.32
N LEU A 235 15.96 -4.79 -15.40
CA LEU A 235 16.32 -5.60 -14.22
C LEU A 235 15.75 -7.02 -14.24
N ILE A 236 14.46 -7.18 -14.58
CA ILE A 236 13.79 -8.48 -14.48
C ILE A 236 14.13 -9.34 -15.70
N LYS A 237 14.06 -8.80 -16.92
CA LYS A 237 14.30 -9.55 -18.15
C LYS A 237 15.70 -10.16 -18.22
N PRO A 238 16.81 -9.44 -17.92
CA PRO A 238 18.13 -10.06 -17.93
C PRO A 238 18.29 -11.11 -16.83
N TRP A 239 17.69 -10.87 -15.65
CA TRP A 239 17.70 -11.83 -14.55
C TRP A 239 16.97 -13.12 -14.89
N THR A 240 15.78 -13.06 -15.50
CA THR A 240 15.05 -14.27 -15.92
C THR A 240 15.78 -15.02 -17.02
N LEU A 241 16.30 -14.31 -18.03
CA LEU A 241 17.02 -14.94 -19.14
C LEU A 241 18.31 -15.64 -18.68
N LYS A 242 19.04 -15.05 -17.73
CA LYS A 242 20.28 -15.62 -17.18
C LYS A 242 20.05 -16.89 -16.37
N ASN A 243 18.95 -16.97 -15.62
CA ASN A 243 18.71 -18.06 -14.65
C ASN A 243 17.76 -19.15 -15.16
N TRP A 244 17.11 -18.95 -16.31
CA TRP A 244 16.06 -19.86 -16.79
C TRP A 244 16.52 -21.31 -16.93
N ASP A 245 17.67 -21.54 -17.56
CA ASP A 245 18.21 -22.88 -17.79
C ASP A 245 18.47 -23.61 -16.46
N ARG A 246 19.05 -22.89 -15.48
CA ARG A 246 19.25 -23.41 -14.11
C ARG A 246 17.92 -23.81 -13.47
N TRP A 247 16.88 -22.99 -13.59
CA TRP A 247 15.57 -23.30 -12.98
C TRP A 247 14.89 -24.51 -13.66
N GLU A 248 15.14 -24.76 -14.94
CA GLU A 248 14.63 -25.95 -15.64
C GLU A 248 15.33 -27.24 -15.21
N GLU A 249 16.63 -27.14 -14.88
CA GLU A 249 17.43 -28.24 -14.36
C GLU A 249 17.08 -28.53 -12.89
N GLU A 250 17.10 -27.51 -12.04
CA GLU A 250 16.88 -27.63 -10.59
C GLU A 250 15.40 -27.83 -10.23
N LYS A 251 14.48 -27.31 -11.05
CA LYS A 251 13.02 -27.31 -10.83
C LYS A 251 12.63 -26.91 -9.41
N PRO A 252 12.98 -25.69 -8.96
CA PRO A 252 12.64 -25.24 -7.62
C PRO A 252 11.11 -25.19 -7.46
N GLU A 253 10.60 -25.43 -6.24
CA GLU A 253 9.16 -25.60 -5.98
C GLU A 253 8.27 -24.45 -6.49
N TRP A 254 8.80 -23.22 -6.51
CA TRP A 254 8.08 -22.04 -6.97
C TRP A 254 8.00 -21.92 -8.49
N PHE A 255 8.91 -22.56 -9.24
CA PHE A 255 8.99 -22.58 -10.71
C PHE A 255 7.99 -23.60 -11.27
N SER A 256 6.71 -23.28 -11.09
CA SER A 256 5.57 -24.10 -11.51
C SER A 256 4.95 -23.58 -12.81
N ASP A 257 4.17 -24.43 -13.48
CA ASP A 257 3.42 -24.06 -14.70
C ASP A 257 2.57 -22.80 -14.51
N LYS A 258 1.87 -22.71 -13.36
CA LYS A 258 1.10 -21.52 -12.98
C LYS A 258 1.95 -20.27 -12.83
N TRP A 259 3.18 -20.38 -12.33
CA TRP A 259 4.07 -19.22 -12.25
C TRP A 259 4.54 -18.81 -13.65
N ILE A 260 4.94 -19.76 -14.48
CA ILE A 260 5.41 -19.52 -15.85
C ILE A 260 4.35 -18.77 -16.66
N GLU A 261 3.06 -19.09 -16.50
CA GLU A 261 1.93 -18.40 -17.14
C GLU A 261 1.89 -16.88 -16.91
N HIS A 262 2.40 -16.39 -15.77
CA HIS A 262 2.43 -14.97 -15.45
C HIS A 262 3.66 -14.24 -16.04
N VAL A 263 4.70 -14.97 -16.44
CA VAL A 263 5.96 -14.38 -16.91
C VAL A 263 5.82 -13.83 -18.33
N PRO A 264 6.08 -12.54 -18.62
CA PRO A 264 6.03 -12.02 -19.99
C PRO A 264 6.83 -12.89 -20.95
N ASN A 265 6.28 -13.17 -22.14
CA ASN A 265 6.96 -14.00 -23.13
C ASN A 265 8.39 -13.51 -23.37
N GLU A 266 8.58 -12.20 -23.56
CA GLU A 266 9.88 -11.55 -23.76
C GLU A 266 10.93 -11.85 -22.66
N TYR A 267 10.50 -12.31 -21.48
CA TYR A 267 11.35 -12.58 -20.32
C TYR A 267 11.74 -14.07 -20.25
N ILE A 268 11.25 -14.88 -21.20
CA ILE A 268 11.56 -16.30 -21.36
C ILE A 268 12.49 -16.47 -22.57
N PRO A 269 13.57 -17.27 -22.44
CA PRO A 269 14.44 -17.57 -23.59
C PRO A 269 13.65 -18.24 -24.72
N TYR A 270 14.13 -18.05 -25.95
CA TYR A 270 13.38 -18.42 -27.15
C TYR A 270 13.03 -19.92 -27.19
N ASP A 271 13.99 -20.79 -26.88
CA ASP A 271 13.80 -22.25 -26.96
C ASP A 271 12.73 -22.74 -25.98
N TRP A 272 12.77 -22.24 -24.75
CA TRP A 272 11.77 -22.55 -23.73
C TRP A 272 10.40 -21.97 -24.09
N ARG A 273 10.33 -20.78 -24.69
CA ARG A 273 9.08 -20.19 -25.16
C ARG A 273 8.43 -21.07 -26.23
N VAL A 274 9.20 -21.56 -27.20
CA VAL A 274 8.70 -22.47 -28.24
C VAL A 274 8.20 -23.78 -27.61
N LYS A 275 8.96 -24.34 -26.65
CA LYS A 275 8.54 -25.51 -25.87
C LYS A 275 7.20 -25.27 -25.17
N TYR A 276 7.05 -24.15 -24.47
CA TYR A 276 5.83 -23.84 -23.69
C TYR A 276 4.62 -23.50 -24.56
N ASN A 277 4.81 -22.82 -25.68
CA ASN A 277 3.71 -22.58 -26.63
C ASN A 277 3.17 -23.90 -27.20
N LYS A 278 4.05 -24.85 -27.52
CA LYS A 278 3.66 -26.17 -28.04
C LYS A 278 3.01 -27.06 -26.99
N THR A 279 3.49 -27.01 -25.75
CA THR A 279 3.06 -27.95 -24.68
C THR A 279 1.93 -27.43 -23.81
N LYS A 280 1.80 -26.11 -23.66
CA LYS A 280 0.90 -25.49 -22.67
C LYS A 280 -0.09 -24.47 -23.25
N GLY A 281 -0.14 -24.29 -24.59
CA GLY A 281 -1.16 -23.47 -25.25
C GLY A 281 -1.17 -22.00 -24.82
N ARG A 282 -0.01 -21.45 -24.48
CA ARG A 282 0.13 -20.10 -23.93
C ARG A 282 -0.35 -19.02 -24.91
N VAL A 283 -1.38 -18.27 -24.55
CA VAL A 283 -1.91 -17.13 -25.31
C VAL A 283 -1.40 -15.82 -24.70
N GLU A 284 -0.84 -14.93 -25.53
CA GLU A 284 -0.37 -13.62 -25.08
C GLU A 284 -1.54 -12.73 -24.63
N ASP A 285 -1.36 -12.07 -23.49
CA ASP A 285 -2.19 -10.94 -23.12
C ASP A 285 -2.00 -9.82 -24.17
N PRO A 286 -3.09 -9.30 -24.79
CA PRO A 286 -3.03 -8.21 -25.75
C PRO A 286 -2.26 -6.98 -25.24
N MET A 287 -2.28 -6.73 -23.93
CA MET A 287 -1.57 -5.62 -23.29
C MET A 287 -0.05 -5.82 -23.33
N MET A 288 0.43 -7.07 -23.22
CA MET A 288 1.84 -7.43 -23.37
C MET A 288 2.27 -7.45 -24.86
N ARG A 289 1.37 -7.84 -25.76
CA ARG A 289 1.60 -7.80 -27.22
C ARG A 289 1.80 -6.38 -27.76
N ARG A 290 1.13 -5.38 -27.17
CA ARG A 290 1.30 -3.96 -27.53
C ARG A 290 2.75 -3.47 -27.35
N ARG A 291 3.49 -4.07 -26.40
CA ARG A 291 4.91 -3.80 -26.13
C ARG A 291 5.81 -4.29 -27.28
N SER A 292 5.56 -5.50 -27.77
CA SER A 292 6.32 -6.08 -28.89
C SER A 292 6.17 -5.22 -30.14
N SER A 293 4.96 -4.73 -30.44
CA SER A 293 4.72 -3.89 -31.61
C SER A 293 5.44 -2.55 -31.53
N LEU A 294 5.46 -1.89 -30.36
CA LEU A 294 6.15 -0.60 -30.21
C LEU A 294 7.67 -0.75 -30.15
N ALA A 295 8.18 -1.80 -29.50
CA ALA A 295 9.62 -2.10 -29.48
C ALA A 295 10.13 -2.55 -30.85
N GLN A 296 9.38 -3.38 -31.58
CA GLN A 296 9.69 -3.76 -32.97
C GLN A 296 9.61 -2.56 -33.90
N VAL A 297 8.59 -1.70 -33.77
CA VAL A 297 8.51 -0.45 -34.57
C VAL A 297 9.70 0.46 -34.26
N LYS A 298 10.09 0.63 -32.99
CA LYS A 298 11.26 1.44 -32.62
C LYS A 298 12.59 0.86 -33.15
N MET A 299 12.71 -0.47 -33.21
CA MET A 299 13.85 -1.15 -33.84
C MET A 299 13.83 -1.05 -35.38
N LEU A 300 12.65 -1.12 -36.01
CA LEU A 300 12.47 -0.98 -37.46
C LEU A 300 12.64 0.47 -37.95
N MET A 301 12.32 1.44 -37.09
CA MET A 301 12.48 2.86 -37.37
C MET A 301 13.91 3.36 -37.15
N GLY A 302 14.87 2.47 -36.89
CA GLY A 302 16.30 2.79 -36.84
C GLY A 302 16.60 3.97 -35.91
N GLY A 303 16.47 3.76 -34.60
CA GLY A 303 16.71 4.80 -33.60
C GLY A 303 18.05 5.51 -33.83
N GLU A 304 17.99 6.72 -34.38
CA GLU A 304 19.02 7.72 -34.23
C GLU A 304 18.99 8.16 -32.75
N GLU A 305 20.05 7.81 -32.03
CA GLU A 305 20.38 8.43 -30.76
C GLU A 305 20.85 9.86 -31.03
N GLU A 306 20.00 10.85 -30.79
CA GLU A 306 20.47 12.22 -30.59
C GLU A 306 21.07 12.35 -29.18
N LYS A 307 22.31 12.86 -29.17
CA LYS A 307 23.18 13.15 -28.03
C LYS A 307 22.61 14.19 -27.07
#